data_AF-A0A971FJ12-F1
#
_entry.id   AF-A0A971FJ12-F1
#
_cell.length_a   1.000
_cell.length_b   1.000
_cell.length_c   1.000
_cell.angle_alpha   90.00
_cell.angle_beta   90.00
_cell.angle_gamma   90.00
#
_symmetry.space_group_name_H-M   'P 1'
#
loop_
_entity.id
_entity.type
_entity.pdbx_description
1 polymer ?
#
loop_
_entity_poly.entity_id
_entity_poly.type
_entity_poly.pdbx_seq_one_letter_code
_entity_poly.pdbx_strand_id
1 'polypeptide(L)'
;MKSSEQMQSLSRRHFLGAAGAVVTAATVMGAGAEENADLPAGQAAESNFLCGWASASITPDMPVQLAGQFAERVSQKVLDPCMANVLAIEGRTPDGTVEQAVLVSCDVVHIPKEVVDGVRERIARDLPEVDAQKIVLAATHTHTGPTMMSGVYKEADPGVMGPEAYREFLMERVAEVITQAWNARRPAGMSRAVGHAAVGFNRIMVYADGSMVMYGKTDKENWRGPLAGQDHGMELLFTWDVHKKLTGMVINIACPSQVVEGQLYVSPDFWGPVREELRKRFSPELGVLAVVSAAGDQSPRDLVRRGRNEPDMRSEPGMREMAKRIVNGVLYAMETAQTDVVWSPTLIHQAGPLELPARKVTDEEAEEARGEEAKLTASGEITPGSGNAALLRRARGVLERYESQGDAPTYIMDLHVLRLGDVALATNPFELYLDYGLQIKARSRAEQTFLIQLANDRGAYLPTQEALSGGAYSSRVADNKVGPEGGAALVETTLTAINAMWPA
;
A
#
# COMPACT_ATOMS: atom_id res chain seq x y z
N MET A 1 44.47 -53.88 -25.10
CA MET A 1 43.48 -54.59 -24.26
C MET A 1 42.72 -53.51 -23.49
N LYS A 2 41.43 -53.22 -23.65
CA LYS A 2 40.25 -53.85 -24.27
C LYS A 2 39.36 -52.65 -24.72
N SER A 3 38.75 -52.55 -25.92
CA SER A 3 37.49 -53.18 -26.39
C SER A 3 36.41 -53.29 -25.29
N SER A 4 35.10 -53.20 -25.49
CA SER A 4 34.17 -52.79 -26.54
C SER A 4 32.78 -53.11 -25.94
N GLU A 5 31.77 -52.30 -26.26
CA GLU A 5 30.38 -52.73 -26.54
C GLU A 5 29.43 -53.38 -25.50
N GLN A 6 28.17 -52.92 -25.63
CA GLN A 6 26.89 -53.65 -25.64
C GLN A 6 26.12 -53.96 -24.35
N MET A 7 25.15 -53.07 -24.12
CA MET A 7 23.71 -53.31 -23.95
C MET A 7 23.22 -54.73 -24.30
N GLN A 8 22.54 -55.41 -23.35
CA GLN A 8 21.37 -56.26 -23.62
C GLN A 8 20.59 -56.64 -22.34
N SER A 9 19.29 -56.86 -22.59
CA SER A 9 18.15 -57.09 -21.71
C SER A 9 18.09 -58.43 -20.97
N LEU A 10 17.45 -58.45 -19.80
CA LEU A 10 16.81 -59.60 -19.16
C LEU A 10 15.71 -59.06 -18.20
N SER A 11 14.52 -59.61 -17.97
CA SER A 11 13.64 -60.54 -18.67
C SER A 11 12.25 -60.44 -17.97
N ARG A 12 11.17 -60.76 -18.68
CA ARG A 12 9.79 -60.89 -18.16
C ARG A 12 9.55 -62.27 -17.53
N ARG A 13 8.56 -62.33 -16.61
CA ARG A 13 7.57 -63.42 -16.28
C ARG A 13 7.52 -63.68 -14.75
N HIS A 14 6.40 -63.87 -14.05
CA HIS A 14 5.00 -64.24 -14.35
C HIS A 14 4.07 -63.63 -13.26
N PHE A 15 2.72 -63.70 -13.25
CA PHE A 15 1.58 -63.72 -14.19
C PHE A 15 0.34 -64.26 -13.40
N LEU A 16 -0.83 -63.59 -13.50
CA LEU A 16 -2.23 -64.00 -13.16
C LEU A 16 -2.59 -64.33 -11.68
N GLY A 17 -3.79 -64.04 -11.15
CA GLY A 17 -5.02 -63.48 -11.73
C GLY A 17 -6.26 -63.88 -10.89
N ALA A 18 -7.30 -63.03 -10.89
CA ALA A 18 -8.74 -63.33 -10.74
C ALA A 18 -9.49 -61.98 -10.71
N ALA A 19 -10.16 -61.57 -11.80
CA ALA A 19 -11.58 -61.79 -12.11
C ALA A 19 -12.51 -61.11 -11.07
N GLY A 20 -13.46 -60.23 -11.40
CA GLY A 20 -14.04 -59.76 -12.66
C GLY A 20 -15.49 -59.35 -12.37
N ALA A 21 -15.96 -58.19 -12.86
CA ALA A 21 -17.36 -57.94 -13.20
C ALA A 21 -17.48 -56.62 -13.97
N VAL A 22 -18.36 -56.64 -14.97
CA VAL A 22 -18.44 -55.75 -16.14
C VAL A 22 -19.69 -54.87 -16.05
N VAL A 23 -19.74 -53.85 -16.93
CA VAL A 23 -20.90 -53.12 -17.50
C VAL A 23 -21.55 -52.09 -16.54
N THR A 24 -21.93 -50.85 -16.90
CA THR A 24 -22.38 -50.28 -18.19
C THR A 24 -22.31 -48.75 -18.12
N ALA A 25 -21.98 -48.09 -19.24
CA ALA A 25 -22.28 -46.68 -19.45
C ALA A 25 -23.77 -46.50 -19.78
N ALA A 26 -24.46 -45.58 -19.11
CA ALA A 26 -25.76 -45.09 -19.54
C ALA A 26 -25.93 -43.61 -19.18
N THR A 27 -26.37 -42.86 -20.17
CA THR A 27 -26.66 -41.42 -20.18
C THR A 27 -28.06 -41.14 -19.60
N VAL A 28 -28.30 -39.85 -19.30
CA VAL A 28 -29.59 -39.13 -19.15
C VAL A 28 -30.22 -39.14 -17.74
N MET A 29 -30.26 -37.98 -17.08
CA MET A 29 -31.48 -37.15 -16.92
C MET A 29 -31.22 -35.94 -16.02
N GLY A 30 -31.60 -34.76 -16.52
CA GLY A 30 -31.77 -33.58 -15.71
C GLY A 30 -32.95 -33.77 -14.75
N ALA A 31 -32.70 -33.41 -13.49
CA ALA A 31 -33.65 -33.15 -12.43
C ALA A 31 -32.81 -32.47 -11.32
N GLY A 32 -33.18 -31.39 -10.68
CA GLY A 32 -34.17 -30.36 -10.89
C GLY A 32 -33.61 -29.13 -10.18
N ALA A 33 -34.17 -27.95 -10.44
CA ALA A 33 -33.97 -26.83 -9.54
C ALA A 33 -34.52 -27.25 -8.17
N GLU A 34 -33.64 -27.55 -7.20
CA GLU A 34 -34.04 -27.56 -5.81
C GLU A 34 -34.30 -26.11 -5.42
N GLU A 35 -35.57 -25.83 -5.19
CA GLU A 35 -36.06 -24.63 -4.53
C GLU A 35 -35.19 -24.32 -3.32
N ASN A 36 -34.89 -23.03 -3.16
CA ASN A 36 -34.33 -22.46 -1.95
C ASN A 36 -35.02 -23.04 -0.72
N ALA A 37 -34.38 -24.03 -0.08
CA ALA A 37 -34.64 -24.33 1.31
C ALA A 37 -34.14 -23.11 2.08
N ASP A 38 -35.06 -22.19 2.39
CA ASP A 38 -34.83 -21.13 3.35
C ASP A 38 -34.27 -21.78 4.62
N LEU A 39 -32.96 -21.59 4.83
CA LEU A 39 -32.33 -21.85 6.10
C LEU A 39 -33.11 -21.08 7.16
N PRO A 40 -33.42 -21.66 8.34
CA PRO A 40 -34.12 -20.95 9.38
C PRO A 40 -33.38 -19.65 9.66
N ALA A 41 -34.09 -18.52 9.55
CA ALA A 41 -33.55 -17.19 9.77
C ALA A 41 -32.82 -17.17 11.12
N GLY A 42 -31.49 -17.23 11.07
CA GLY A 42 -30.65 -17.15 12.25
C GLY A 42 -30.96 -15.84 12.96
N GLN A 43 -31.08 -15.89 14.28
CA GLN A 43 -31.26 -14.71 15.11
C GLN A 43 -30.13 -13.72 14.78
N ALA A 44 -30.48 -12.54 14.25
CA ALA A 44 -29.50 -11.54 13.86
C ALA A 44 -28.60 -11.19 15.06
N ALA A 45 -27.29 -11.10 14.85
CA ALA A 45 -26.38 -10.69 15.90
C ALA A 45 -26.66 -9.22 16.28
N GLU A 46 -26.84 -8.93 17.57
CA GLU A 46 -26.87 -7.55 18.05
C GLU A 46 -25.45 -6.97 18.01
N SER A 47 -25.30 -5.81 17.38
CA SER A 47 -24.03 -5.10 17.23
C SER A 47 -24.22 -3.61 17.47
N ASN A 48 -23.32 -3.03 18.27
CA ASN A 48 -23.19 -1.58 18.47
C ASN A 48 -22.00 -0.98 17.68
N PHE A 49 -21.43 -1.78 16.78
CA PHE A 49 -20.34 -1.43 15.89
C PHE A 49 -20.90 -1.26 14.48
N LEU A 50 -20.73 -0.09 13.89
CA LEU A 50 -21.27 0.23 12.58
C LEU A 50 -20.13 0.34 11.57
N CYS A 51 -20.32 -0.29 10.41
CA CYS A 51 -19.44 -0.13 9.26
C CYS A 51 -20.22 0.35 8.04
N GLY A 52 -19.63 1.28 7.31
CA GLY A 52 -20.14 1.80 6.06
C GLY A 52 -19.04 1.81 5.01
N TRP A 53 -19.38 1.34 3.82
CA TRP A 53 -18.45 1.22 2.70
C TRP A 53 -18.96 2.05 1.52
N ALA A 54 -18.06 2.76 0.87
CA ALA A 54 -18.33 3.39 -0.42
C ALA A 54 -17.06 3.42 -1.27
N SER A 55 -17.24 3.58 -2.58
CA SER A 55 -16.12 3.77 -3.51
C SER A 55 -16.55 4.67 -4.66
N ALA A 56 -15.63 5.52 -5.12
CA ALA A 56 -15.86 6.41 -6.25
C ALA A 56 -14.63 6.44 -7.15
N SER A 57 -14.85 6.63 -8.46
CA SER A 57 -13.74 6.88 -9.36
C SER A 57 -13.14 8.25 -9.07
N ILE A 58 -11.82 8.29 -9.00
CA ILE A 58 -11.00 9.52 -8.95
C ILE A 58 -10.22 9.68 -10.27
N THR A 59 -10.69 9.05 -11.35
CA THR A 59 -10.08 9.17 -12.68
C THR A 59 -10.76 10.32 -13.42
N PRO A 60 -10.00 11.32 -13.91
CA PRO A 60 -10.58 12.38 -14.73
C PRO A 60 -11.03 11.84 -16.09
N ASP A 61 -11.96 12.55 -16.72
CA ASP A 61 -12.51 12.24 -18.05
C ASP A 61 -11.65 12.76 -19.21
N MET A 62 -10.48 13.31 -18.90
CA MET A 62 -9.52 13.87 -19.85
C MET A 62 -8.09 13.38 -19.56
N PRO A 63 -7.15 13.52 -20.53
CA PRO A 63 -5.74 13.24 -20.29
C PRO A 63 -5.21 13.99 -19.06
N VAL A 64 -4.27 13.37 -18.34
CA VAL A 64 -3.74 13.90 -17.07
C VAL A 64 -2.26 13.59 -16.95
N GLN A 65 -1.50 14.49 -16.33
CA GLN A 65 -0.09 14.25 -16.00
C GLN A 65 0.03 13.13 -14.95
N LEU A 66 0.91 12.17 -15.17
CA LEU A 66 1.11 10.99 -14.32
C LEU A 66 2.29 11.18 -13.37
N ALA A 67 2.11 10.77 -12.11
CA ALA A 67 3.14 10.90 -11.07
C ALA A 67 4.05 9.66 -10.95
N GLY A 68 5.19 9.81 -10.27
CA GLY A 68 6.06 8.69 -9.87
C GLY A 68 7.29 8.47 -10.73
N GLN A 69 7.50 9.26 -11.78
CA GLN A 69 8.73 9.23 -12.60
C GLN A 69 9.37 10.62 -12.68
N PHE A 70 10.68 10.66 -12.95
CA PHE A 70 11.43 11.92 -13.08
C PHE A 70 11.02 12.74 -14.31
N ALA A 71 10.79 12.06 -15.43
CA ALA A 71 10.32 12.69 -16.65
C ALA A 71 8.80 12.76 -16.66
N GLU A 72 8.27 13.83 -17.28
CA GLU A 72 6.84 13.97 -17.51
C GLU A 72 6.27 12.78 -18.31
N ARG A 73 5.09 12.33 -17.90
CA ARG A 73 4.23 11.43 -18.65
C ARG A 73 2.81 11.98 -18.63
N VAL A 74 2.12 11.89 -19.76
CA VAL A 74 0.70 12.23 -19.90
C VAL A 74 -0.06 10.96 -20.26
N SER A 75 -1.21 10.74 -19.64
CA SER A 75 -2.05 9.57 -19.94
C SER A 75 -2.57 9.60 -21.38
N GLN A 76 -2.49 8.45 -22.05
CA GLN A 76 -3.01 8.21 -23.41
C GLN A 76 -4.32 7.43 -23.39
N LYS A 77 -4.57 6.68 -22.32
CA LYS A 77 -5.80 5.92 -22.07
C LYS A 77 -5.98 5.68 -20.57
N VAL A 78 -7.15 5.20 -20.18
CA VAL A 78 -7.41 4.58 -18.88
C VAL A 78 -7.38 3.07 -19.11
N LEU A 79 -6.48 2.34 -18.43
CA LEU A 79 -6.50 0.88 -18.45
C LEU A 79 -7.57 0.37 -17.48
N ASP A 80 -7.49 0.82 -16.24
CA ASP A 80 -8.49 0.60 -15.18
C ASP A 80 -8.63 1.90 -14.39
N PRO A 81 -9.82 2.24 -13.87
CA PRO A 81 -10.01 3.48 -13.14
C PRO A 81 -9.26 3.45 -11.80
N CYS A 82 -8.56 4.54 -11.50
CA CYS A 82 -8.14 4.88 -10.15
C CYS A 82 -9.38 5.20 -9.30
N MET A 83 -9.42 4.66 -8.08
CA MET A 83 -10.55 4.75 -7.16
C MET A 83 -10.14 5.36 -5.82
N ALA A 84 -11.10 6.03 -5.17
CA ALA A 84 -11.11 6.23 -3.73
C ALA A 84 -12.05 5.20 -3.10
N ASN A 85 -11.57 4.44 -2.11
CA ASN A 85 -12.34 3.45 -1.35
C ASN A 85 -12.37 3.88 0.10
N VAL A 86 -13.55 3.86 0.73
CA VAL A 86 -13.75 4.37 2.08
C VAL A 86 -14.37 3.30 2.98
N LEU A 87 -13.81 3.19 4.19
CA LEU A 87 -14.39 2.50 5.33
C LEU A 87 -14.69 3.53 6.43
N ALA A 88 -15.97 3.75 6.70
CA ALA A 88 -16.44 4.53 7.84
C ALA A 88 -16.82 3.59 8.98
N ILE A 89 -16.28 3.85 10.17
CA ILE A 89 -16.47 3.05 11.37
C ILE A 89 -17.02 3.93 12.48
N GLU A 90 -18.02 3.41 13.18
CA GLU A 90 -18.49 3.94 14.45
C GLU A 90 -18.54 2.79 15.46
N GLY A 91 -18.07 3.03 16.68
CA GLY A 91 -18.01 2.02 17.72
C GLY A 91 -18.00 2.66 19.10
N ARG A 92 -17.54 1.91 20.09
CA ARG A 92 -17.50 2.39 21.48
C ARG A 92 -16.15 2.12 22.13
N THR A 93 -15.70 3.09 22.90
CA THR A 93 -14.60 2.94 23.86
C THR A 93 -15.01 2.01 25.02
N PRO A 94 -14.06 1.55 25.85
CA PRO A 94 -14.37 0.70 27.00
C PRO A 94 -15.34 1.33 28.02
N ASP A 95 -15.38 2.66 28.11
CA ASP A 95 -16.31 3.40 28.98
C ASP A 95 -17.69 3.67 28.34
N GLY A 96 -17.91 3.20 27.11
CA GLY A 96 -19.18 3.30 26.39
C GLY A 96 -19.35 4.56 25.53
N THR A 97 -18.37 5.47 25.54
CA THR A 97 -18.37 6.68 24.69
C THR A 97 -18.34 6.29 23.21
N VAL A 98 -19.10 7.01 22.38
CA VAL A 98 -19.08 6.82 20.92
C VAL A 98 -17.74 7.28 20.38
N GLU A 99 -17.13 6.46 19.53
CA GLU A 99 -15.87 6.76 18.85
C GLU A 99 -16.00 6.47 17.35
N GLN A 100 -15.15 7.08 16.53
CA GLN A 100 -15.23 7.01 15.08
C GLN A 100 -13.86 6.94 14.39
N ALA A 101 -13.86 6.37 13.19
CA ALA A 101 -12.73 6.43 12.27
C ALA A 101 -13.22 6.38 10.82
N VAL A 102 -12.62 7.18 9.95
CA VAL A 102 -12.84 7.09 8.50
C VAL A 102 -11.49 6.82 7.85
N LEU A 103 -11.37 5.67 7.18
CA LEU A 103 -10.17 5.27 6.46
C LEU A 103 -10.43 5.37 4.95
N VAL A 104 -9.59 6.12 4.25
CA VAL A 104 -9.68 6.35 2.81
C VAL A 104 -8.40 5.85 2.14
N SER A 105 -8.57 5.02 1.12
CA SER A 105 -7.49 4.57 0.24
C SER A 105 -7.72 5.12 -1.17
N CYS A 106 -6.75 5.88 -1.67
CA CYS A 106 -6.77 6.49 -3.00
C CYS A 106 -5.70 5.90 -3.91
N ASP A 107 -6.09 5.58 -5.14
CA ASP A 107 -5.18 5.16 -6.20
C ASP A 107 -4.38 6.32 -6.81
N VAL A 108 -3.43 6.82 -6.02
CA VAL A 108 -2.49 7.90 -6.36
C VAL A 108 -1.10 7.57 -5.81
N VAL A 109 -0.09 8.38 -6.15
CA VAL A 109 1.28 8.15 -5.70
C VAL A 109 1.49 8.60 -4.24
N HIS A 110 0.94 9.73 -3.84
CA HIS A 110 0.96 10.25 -2.47
C HIS A 110 -0.22 11.22 -2.32
N ILE A 111 -0.56 11.65 -1.10
CA ILE A 111 -1.59 12.67 -0.88
C ILE A 111 -0.93 13.83 -0.13
N PRO A 112 -0.79 15.03 -0.75
CA PRO A 112 -0.22 16.18 -0.07
C PRO A 112 -1.10 16.66 1.10
N LYS A 113 -0.49 17.20 2.15
CA LYS A 113 -1.21 17.72 3.32
C LYS A 113 -2.32 18.70 2.96
N GLU A 114 -2.11 19.58 1.97
CA GLU A 114 -3.12 20.55 1.53
C GLU A 114 -4.40 19.89 0.99
N VAL A 115 -4.29 18.71 0.37
CA VAL A 115 -5.45 17.94 -0.11
C VAL A 115 -6.18 17.31 1.07
N VAL A 116 -5.43 16.82 2.07
CA VAL A 116 -6.00 16.22 3.29
C VAL A 116 -6.76 17.28 4.08
N ASP A 117 -6.14 18.43 4.29
CA ASP A 117 -6.76 19.57 4.99
C ASP A 117 -8.01 20.05 4.24
N GLY A 118 -7.94 20.20 2.90
CA GLY A 118 -9.10 20.59 2.11
C GLY A 118 -10.26 19.58 2.12
N VAL A 119 -9.98 18.27 2.15
CA VAL A 119 -11.02 17.24 2.37
C VAL A 119 -11.63 17.36 3.76
N ARG A 120 -10.79 17.49 4.81
CA ARG A 120 -11.25 17.62 6.19
C ARG A 120 -12.10 18.88 6.40
N GLU A 121 -11.73 19.99 5.79
CA GLU A 121 -12.51 21.24 5.81
C GLU A 121 -13.88 21.06 5.15
N ARG A 122 -13.94 20.37 3.99
CA ARG A 122 -15.21 20.07 3.32
C ARG A 122 -16.10 19.18 4.18
N ILE A 123 -15.55 18.12 4.79
CA ILE A 123 -16.31 17.24 5.68
C ILE A 123 -16.77 17.95 6.95
N ALA A 124 -15.91 18.73 7.60
CA ALA A 124 -16.29 19.50 8.79
C ALA A 124 -17.44 20.49 8.51
N ARG A 125 -17.49 21.04 7.30
CA ARG A 125 -18.57 21.93 6.85
C ARG A 125 -19.86 21.18 6.53
N ASP A 126 -19.76 20.08 5.77
CA ASP A 126 -20.91 19.44 5.14
C ASP A 126 -21.49 18.26 5.97
N LEU A 127 -20.73 17.73 6.93
CA LEU A 127 -21.08 16.56 7.74
C LEU A 127 -20.50 16.69 9.17
N PRO A 128 -21.00 17.66 9.96
CA PRO A 128 -20.39 18.07 11.24
C PRO A 128 -20.42 16.99 12.35
N GLU A 129 -21.18 15.92 12.19
CA GLU A 129 -21.13 14.75 13.07
C GLU A 129 -19.86 13.90 12.89
N VAL A 130 -19.17 14.04 11.77
CA VAL A 130 -17.86 13.42 11.54
C VAL A 130 -16.79 14.31 12.15
N ASP A 131 -16.02 13.75 13.08
CA ASP A 131 -14.80 14.40 13.54
C ASP A 131 -13.77 14.33 12.40
N ALA A 132 -13.55 15.46 11.74
CA ALA A 132 -12.64 15.57 10.61
C ALA A 132 -11.19 15.19 10.98
N GLN A 133 -10.80 15.28 12.26
CA GLN A 133 -9.50 14.82 12.75
C GLN A 133 -9.38 13.29 12.83
N LYS A 134 -10.48 12.55 12.67
CA LYS A 134 -10.52 11.07 12.66
C LYS A 134 -10.56 10.51 11.24
N ILE A 135 -10.34 11.34 10.22
CA ILE A 135 -10.28 10.96 8.82
C ILE A 135 -8.82 10.72 8.43
N VAL A 136 -8.50 9.53 7.94
CA VAL A 136 -7.19 9.13 7.42
C VAL A 136 -7.28 8.97 5.91
N LEU A 137 -6.40 9.65 5.16
CA LEU A 137 -6.25 9.50 3.71
C LEU A 137 -4.90 8.86 3.42
N ALA A 138 -4.88 7.72 2.74
CA ALA A 138 -3.67 7.01 2.35
C ALA A 138 -3.62 6.71 0.85
N ALA A 139 -2.42 6.71 0.29
CA ALA A 139 -2.17 6.36 -1.10
C ALA A 139 -1.84 4.87 -1.28
N THR A 140 -2.30 4.25 -2.38
CA THR A 140 -1.82 2.91 -2.79
C THR A 140 -0.43 2.95 -3.42
N HIS A 141 0.11 4.15 -3.67
CA HIS A 141 1.40 4.40 -4.29
C HIS A 141 1.49 3.89 -5.75
N THR A 142 0.42 4.10 -6.54
CA THR A 142 0.47 3.82 -7.98
C THR A 142 1.25 4.90 -8.72
N HIS A 143 2.19 4.47 -9.56
CA HIS A 143 3.01 5.33 -10.42
C HIS A 143 2.36 5.58 -11.79
N THR A 144 1.12 5.17 -11.96
CA THR A 144 0.28 5.49 -13.13
C THR A 144 -0.98 6.25 -12.71
N GLY A 145 -0.98 6.84 -11.51
CA GLY A 145 -2.02 7.77 -11.06
C GLY A 145 -1.72 9.22 -11.44
N PRO A 146 -2.74 10.10 -11.41
CA PRO A 146 -2.56 11.54 -11.63
C PRO A 146 -1.58 12.20 -10.64
N THR A 147 -0.87 13.22 -11.10
CA THR A 147 -0.03 14.07 -10.24
C THR A 147 -0.84 15.14 -9.51
N MET A 148 -0.43 15.43 -8.28
CA MET A 148 -0.93 16.54 -7.47
C MET A 148 0.16 17.57 -7.18
N MET A 149 1.36 17.39 -7.74
CA MET A 149 2.48 18.29 -7.48
C MET A 149 2.75 19.21 -8.65
N SER A 150 2.68 20.50 -8.36
CA SER A 150 3.01 21.59 -9.28
C SER A 150 4.52 21.77 -9.38
N GLY A 151 5.01 22.23 -10.54
CA GLY A 151 6.44 22.49 -10.77
C GLY A 151 7.35 21.25 -10.80
N VAL A 152 6.80 20.05 -10.70
CA VAL A 152 7.57 18.80 -10.92
C VAL A 152 7.79 18.56 -12.40
N TYR A 153 6.77 18.84 -13.20
CA TYR A 153 6.76 18.78 -14.65
C TYR A 153 6.56 20.19 -15.23
N LYS A 154 6.53 20.31 -16.55
CA LYS A 154 6.08 21.55 -17.19
C LYS A 154 4.60 21.81 -16.87
N GLU A 155 4.17 23.05 -17.11
CA GLU A 155 2.74 23.37 -17.13
C GLU A 155 2.01 22.44 -18.11
N ALA A 156 0.83 22.00 -17.70
CA ALA A 156 0.04 21.05 -18.49
C ALA A 156 -0.34 21.66 -19.85
N ASP A 157 -0.20 20.88 -20.91
CA ASP A 157 -0.63 21.29 -22.25
C ASP A 157 -2.16 21.50 -22.30
N PRO A 158 -2.70 22.35 -23.19
CA PRO A 158 -4.14 22.52 -23.35
C PRO A 158 -4.85 21.18 -23.58
N GLY A 159 -5.90 20.91 -22.78
CA GLY A 159 -6.64 19.64 -22.83
C GLY A 159 -6.03 18.53 -21.98
N VAL A 160 -4.97 18.81 -21.21
CA VAL A 160 -4.43 17.92 -20.17
C VAL A 160 -4.74 18.52 -18.79
N MET A 161 -5.27 17.71 -17.88
CA MET A 161 -5.49 18.12 -16.49
C MET A 161 -4.14 18.23 -15.77
N GLY A 162 -3.87 19.43 -15.25
CA GLY A 162 -2.72 19.71 -14.40
C GLY A 162 -2.98 19.42 -12.91
N PRO A 163 -1.94 19.51 -12.06
CA PRO A 163 -2.00 19.13 -10.66
C PRO A 163 -3.00 19.96 -9.83
N GLU A 164 -3.10 21.27 -10.05
CA GLU A 164 -4.08 22.15 -9.38
C GLU A 164 -5.50 21.67 -9.59
N ALA A 165 -5.88 21.49 -10.86
CA ALA A 165 -7.22 21.07 -11.25
C ALA A 165 -7.52 19.67 -10.70
N TYR A 166 -6.53 18.76 -10.73
CA TYR A 166 -6.71 17.43 -10.17
C TYR A 166 -6.85 17.45 -8.65
N ARG A 167 -6.14 18.31 -7.90
CA ARG A 167 -6.32 18.44 -6.45
C ARG A 167 -7.76 18.83 -6.11
N GLU A 168 -8.33 19.83 -6.77
CA GLU A 168 -9.73 20.23 -6.54
C GLU A 168 -10.71 19.11 -6.86
N PHE A 169 -10.55 18.48 -8.03
CA PHE A 169 -11.36 17.32 -8.42
C PHE A 169 -11.28 16.19 -7.40
N LEU A 170 -10.08 15.85 -6.93
CA LEU A 170 -9.89 14.79 -5.93
C LEU A 170 -10.55 15.15 -4.59
N MET A 171 -10.38 16.38 -4.10
CA MET A 171 -10.96 16.80 -2.83
C MET A 171 -12.49 16.72 -2.83
N GLU A 172 -13.13 17.15 -3.92
CA GLU A 172 -14.58 17.04 -4.09
C GLU A 172 -15.03 15.57 -4.08
N ARG A 173 -14.42 14.73 -4.93
CA ARG A 173 -14.77 13.31 -5.04
C ARG A 173 -14.55 12.54 -3.74
N VAL A 174 -13.45 12.82 -3.04
CA VAL A 174 -13.13 12.16 -1.77
C VAL A 174 -14.10 12.58 -0.67
N ALA A 175 -14.45 13.87 -0.58
CA ALA A 175 -15.45 14.31 0.38
C ALA A 175 -16.82 13.66 0.13
N GLU A 176 -17.27 13.60 -1.13
CA GLU A 176 -18.53 12.95 -1.50
C GLU A 176 -18.57 11.46 -1.11
N VAL A 177 -17.51 10.70 -1.41
CA VAL A 177 -17.49 9.26 -1.10
C VAL A 177 -17.32 8.98 0.40
N ILE A 178 -16.67 9.88 1.15
CA ILE A 178 -16.68 9.83 2.62
C ILE A 178 -18.11 9.99 3.14
N THR A 179 -18.86 11.00 2.66
CA THR A 179 -20.25 11.21 3.05
C THR A 179 -21.13 10.01 2.73
N GLN A 180 -20.93 9.38 1.56
CA GLN A 180 -21.63 8.15 1.19
C GLN A 180 -21.32 6.99 2.14
N ALA A 181 -20.03 6.74 2.42
CA ALA A 181 -19.63 5.66 3.32
C ALA A 181 -20.15 5.90 4.74
N TRP A 182 -20.09 7.14 5.23
CA TRP A 182 -20.66 7.53 6.51
C TRP A 182 -22.16 7.19 6.52
N ASN A 183 -22.95 7.74 5.61
CA ASN A 183 -24.40 7.51 5.62
C ASN A 183 -24.82 6.05 5.33
N ALA A 184 -23.91 5.23 4.79
CA ALA A 184 -24.14 3.80 4.57
C ALA A 184 -23.80 2.91 5.78
N ARG A 185 -23.36 3.47 6.91
CA ARG A 185 -23.04 2.71 8.13
C ARG A 185 -24.23 1.86 8.61
N ARG A 186 -23.99 0.57 8.86
CA ARG A 186 -24.97 -0.37 9.43
C ARG A 186 -24.30 -1.26 10.49
N PRO A 187 -25.09 -1.86 11.41
CA PRO A 187 -24.57 -2.85 12.35
C PRO A 187 -23.75 -3.92 11.64
N ALA A 188 -22.55 -4.15 12.16
CA ALA A 188 -21.55 -5.00 11.55
C ALA A 188 -20.79 -5.82 12.60
N GLY A 189 -20.13 -6.87 12.14
CA GLY A 189 -19.07 -7.55 12.86
C GLY A 189 -17.75 -7.38 12.15
N MET A 190 -16.65 -7.65 12.82
CA MET A 190 -15.33 -7.73 12.22
C MET A 190 -14.64 -9.03 12.57
N SER A 191 -13.66 -9.40 11.75
CA SER A 191 -12.68 -10.40 12.11
C SER A 191 -11.35 -10.04 11.47
N ARG A 192 -10.28 -10.66 11.95
CA ARG A 192 -8.93 -10.42 11.47
C ARG A 192 -8.29 -11.75 11.06
N ALA A 193 -7.35 -11.70 10.13
CA ALA A 193 -6.55 -12.86 9.77
C ALA A 193 -5.22 -12.42 9.17
N VAL A 194 -4.27 -13.35 9.09
CA VAL A 194 -3.00 -13.15 8.41
C VAL A 194 -2.96 -14.03 7.16
N GLY A 195 -2.83 -13.39 5.99
CA GLY A 195 -2.53 -14.07 4.74
C GLY A 195 -1.03 -14.03 4.44
N HIS A 196 -0.61 -14.75 3.41
CA HIS A 196 0.75 -14.65 2.88
C HIS A 196 0.73 -14.54 1.36
N ALA A 197 1.51 -13.62 0.83
CA ALA A 197 1.74 -13.47 -0.60
C ALA A 197 3.13 -12.90 -0.89
N ALA A 198 3.85 -13.52 -1.83
CA ALA A 198 5.16 -13.03 -2.28
C ALA A 198 4.99 -11.82 -3.21
N VAL A 199 4.85 -10.64 -2.61
CA VAL A 199 4.48 -9.39 -3.30
C VAL A 199 5.54 -8.30 -3.23
N GLY A 200 6.15 -8.09 -2.05
CA GLY A 200 7.18 -7.08 -1.80
C GLY A 200 8.56 -7.73 -1.69
N PHE A 201 9.52 -7.18 -2.43
CA PHE A 201 10.92 -7.61 -2.42
C PHE A 201 11.80 -6.39 -2.24
N ASN A 202 12.79 -6.49 -1.35
CA ASN A 202 13.75 -5.41 -1.14
C ASN A 202 14.45 -5.05 -2.47
N ARG A 203 14.44 -3.77 -2.82
CA ARG A 203 14.96 -3.29 -4.10
C ARG A 203 16.43 -2.87 -4.06
N ILE A 204 17.08 -2.91 -2.90
CA ILE A 204 18.45 -2.42 -2.67
C ILE A 204 19.37 -3.63 -2.49
N MET A 205 20.29 -3.84 -3.44
CA MET A 205 21.24 -4.95 -3.40
C MET A 205 22.58 -4.52 -2.81
N VAL A 206 23.11 -5.32 -1.89
CA VAL A 206 24.38 -5.09 -1.18
C VAL A 206 25.50 -5.93 -1.80
N TYR A 207 26.67 -5.33 -1.94
CA TYR A 207 27.87 -5.95 -2.49
C TYR A 207 28.99 -6.08 -1.45
N ALA A 208 29.99 -6.92 -1.74
CA ALA A 208 31.10 -7.23 -0.85
C ALA A 208 31.97 -6.02 -0.46
N ASP A 209 31.94 -4.96 -1.26
CA ASP A 209 32.63 -3.69 -1.01
C ASP A 209 31.81 -2.70 -0.15
N GLY A 210 30.63 -3.11 0.30
CA GLY A 210 29.70 -2.29 1.06
C GLY A 210 28.80 -1.39 0.23
N SER A 211 28.96 -1.36 -1.11
CA SER A 211 28.09 -0.56 -1.97
C SER A 211 26.66 -1.10 -2.01
N MET A 212 25.70 -0.19 -2.08
CA MET A 212 24.27 -0.50 -2.12
C MET A 212 23.63 0.10 -3.38
N VAL A 213 22.95 -0.72 -4.19
CA VAL A 213 22.40 -0.27 -5.49
C VAL A 213 20.95 -0.69 -5.65
N MET A 214 20.06 0.28 -5.91
CA MET A 214 18.68 -0.03 -6.27
C MET A 214 18.62 -0.77 -7.61
N TYR A 215 17.86 -1.86 -7.64
CA TYR A 215 17.78 -2.79 -8.76
C TYR A 215 19.15 -3.29 -9.23
N GLY A 216 20.08 -3.43 -8.28
CA GLY A 216 21.42 -3.95 -8.53
C GLY A 216 21.39 -5.34 -9.16
N LYS A 217 22.42 -5.63 -9.96
CA LYS A 217 22.61 -6.95 -10.56
C LYS A 217 22.90 -8.00 -9.49
N THR A 218 22.12 -9.08 -9.49
CA THR A 218 22.20 -10.22 -8.56
C THR A 218 22.99 -11.41 -9.10
N ASP A 219 23.53 -11.30 -10.32
CA ASP A 219 24.37 -12.29 -11.00
C ASP A 219 25.88 -12.00 -10.87
N LYS A 220 26.26 -10.97 -10.10
CA LYS A 220 27.65 -10.64 -9.83
C LYS A 220 28.22 -11.49 -8.70
N GLU A 221 29.46 -11.96 -8.85
CA GLU A 221 30.19 -12.74 -7.82
C GLU A 221 30.31 -12.02 -6.47
N ASN A 222 30.39 -10.69 -6.50
CA ASN A 222 30.50 -9.87 -5.29
C ASN A 222 29.14 -9.50 -4.66
N TRP A 223 27.99 -9.94 -5.20
CA TRP A 223 26.69 -9.72 -4.56
C TRP A 223 26.59 -10.52 -3.25
N ARG A 224 25.97 -9.93 -2.21
CA ARG A 224 25.85 -10.54 -0.88
C ARG A 224 24.41 -10.73 -0.42
N GLY A 225 23.47 -9.96 -0.96
CA GLY A 225 22.06 -10.08 -0.62
C GLY A 225 21.31 -8.77 -0.84
N PRO A 226 20.00 -8.74 -0.58
CA PRO A 226 19.28 -7.49 -0.34
C PRO A 226 19.74 -6.81 0.96
N LEU A 227 19.48 -5.50 1.09
CA LEU A 227 19.79 -4.72 2.29
C LEU A 227 18.99 -5.19 3.50
N ALA A 228 17.66 -5.11 3.41
CA ALA A 228 16.74 -5.62 4.43
C ALA A 228 16.01 -6.87 3.93
N GLY A 229 15.20 -7.43 4.82
CA GLY A 229 14.34 -8.57 4.52
C GLY A 229 13.20 -8.23 3.54
N GLN A 230 12.29 -9.18 3.44
CA GLN A 230 11.05 -9.08 2.66
C GLN A 230 9.90 -9.40 3.63
N ASP A 231 8.80 -8.65 3.57
CA ASP A 231 7.58 -8.98 4.31
C ASP A 231 6.54 -9.51 3.31
N HIS A 232 6.30 -10.81 3.40
CA HIS A 232 5.27 -11.52 2.63
C HIS A 232 3.98 -11.72 3.43
N GLY A 233 3.92 -11.22 4.67
CA GLY A 233 2.71 -11.20 5.46
C GLY A 233 1.69 -10.23 4.88
N MET A 234 0.43 -10.60 4.98
CA MET A 234 -0.71 -9.75 4.62
C MET A 234 -1.58 -9.59 5.86
N GLU A 235 -1.63 -8.38 6.41
CA GLU A 235 -2.60 -8.10 7.47
C GLU A 235 -3.97 -7.90 6.82
N LEU A 236 -4.97 -8.65 7.29
CA LEU A 236 -6.32 -8.66 6.74
C LEU A 236 -7.34 -8.41 7.83
N LEU A 237 -8.20 -7.41 7.60
CA LEU A 237 -9.38 -7.14 8.41
C LEU A 237 -10.61 -7.35 7.55
N PHE A 238 -11.59 -8.11 8.03
CA PHE A 238 -12.84 -8.37 7.34
C PHE A 238 -13.99 -7.75 8.12
N THR A 239 -15.02 -7.33 7.39
CA THR A 239 -16.26 -6.79 7.96
C THR A 239 -17.45 -7.61 7.45
N TRP A 240 -18.42 -7.81 8.32
CA TRP A 240 -19.55 -8.70 8.12
C TRP A 240 -20.84 -7.97 8.45
N ASP A 241 -21.92 -8.20 7.71
CA ASP A 241 -23.26 -7.79 8.15
C ASP A 241 -23.79 -8.72 9.25
N VAL A 242 -24.91 -8.37 9.87
CA VAL A 242 -25.57 -9.16 10.93
C VAL A 242 -26.02 -10.57 10.51
N HIS A 243 -25.98 -10.88 9.21
CA HIS A 243 -26.25 -12.19 8.63
C HIS A 243 -24.97 -12.96 8.29
N LYS A 244 -23.80 -12.47 8.74
CA LYS A 244 -22.47 -13.04 8.48
C LYS A 244 -22.08 -13.03 6.99
N LYS A 245 -22.68 -12.16 6.18
CA LYS A 245 -22.22 -11.93 4.81
C LYS A 245 -21.07 -10.91 4.83
N LEU A 246 -20.02 -11.20 4.07
CA LEU A 246 -18.87 -10.31 3.93
C LEU A 246 -19.30 -8.98 3.26
N THR A 247 -19.03 -7.85 3.92
CA THR A 247 -19.34 -6.50 3.40
C THR A 247 -18.10 -5.79 2.87
N GLY A 248 -16.93 -6.07 3.43
CA GLY A 248 -15.68 -5.54 2.93
C GLY A 248 -14.44 -6.02 3.66
N MET A 249 -13.28 -5.59 3.20
CA MET A 249 -11.99 -5.96 3.76
C MET A 249 -10.94 -4.85 3.64
N VAL A 250 -10.02 -4.81 4.59
CA VAL A 250 -8.77 -4.03 4.53
C VAL A 250 -7.63 -4.98 4.23
N ILE A 251 -6.81 -4.65 3.23
CA ILE A 251 -5.67 -5.46 2.80
C ILE A 251 -4.40 -4.61 2.98
N ASN A 252 -3.52 -5.02 3.89
CA ASN A 252 -2.25 -4.34 4.16
C ASN A 252 -1.06 -5.20 3.75
N ILE A 253 -0.27 -4.70 2.80
CA ILE A 253 0.93 -5.38 2.28
C ILE A 253 2.12 -4.44 2.21
N ALA A 254 3.33 -4.96 2.44
CA ALA A 254 4.59 -4.22 2.30
C ALA A 254 5.07 -4.16 0.84
N CYS A 255 4.22 -3.67 -0.07
CA CYS A 255 4.58 -3.51 -1.47
C CYS A 255 3.88 -2.31 -2.11
N PRO A 256 4.63 -1.36 -2.71
CA PRO A 256 4.04 -0.30 -3.51
C PRO A 256 3.49 -0.80 -4.85
N SER A 257 2.51 -0.08 -5.38
CA SER A 257 1.77 -0.40 -6.62
C SER A 257 2.55 0.00 -7.88
N GLN A 258 3.67 -0.68 -8.15
CA GLN A 258 4.71 -0.25 -9.10
C GLN A 258 5.02 -1.25 -10.23
N VAL A 259 4.12 -2.18 -10.56
CA VAL A 259 4.37 -3.13 -11.65
C VAL A 259 4.37 -2.43 -13.01
N VAL A 260 3.42 -1.52 -13.24
CA VAL A 260 3.26 -0.77 -14.52
C VAL A 260 3.75 0.67 -14.42
N GLU A 261 4.67 0.96 -13.49
CA GLU A 261 5.13 2.31 -13.11
C GLU A 261 5.66 3.21 -14.24
N GLY A 262 6.07 2.63 -15.38
CA GLY A 262 6.62 3.34 -16.53
C GLY A 262 5.64 3.58 -17.67
N GLN A 263 4.39 3.15 -17.55
CA GLN A 263 3.43 3.15 -18.64
C GLN A 263 2.76 4.52 -18.83
N LEU A 264 2.09 4.72 -19.98
CA LEU A 264 1.44 5.98 -20.37
C LEU A 264 -0.08 5.91 -20.26
N TYR A 265 -0.61 5.18 -19.29
CA TYR A 265 -2.05 5.06 -19.05
C TYR A 265 -2.37 5.22 -17.57
N VAL A 266 -3.62 5.56 -17.25
CA VAL A 266 -4.11 5.56 -15.87
C VAL A 266 -4.39 4.13 -15.42
N SER A 267 -3.89 3.76 -14.25
CA SER A 267 -4.16 2.46 -13.63
C SER A 267 -3.88 2.51 -12.12
N PRO A 268 -4.69 1.82 -11.29
CA PRO A 268 -4.38 1.52 -9.89
C PRO A 268 -3.33 0.40 -9.73
N ASP A 269 -2.68 -0.01 -10.82
CA ASP A 269 -1.77 -1.16 -10.88
C ASP A 269 -2.49 -2.45 -10.43
N PHE A 270 -1.82 -3.35 -9.70
CA PHE A 270 -2.39 -4.62 -9.30
C PHE A 270 -3.64 -4.51 -8.42
N TRP A 271 -3.94 -3.36 -7.80
CA TRP A 271 -5.16 -3.19 -7.02
C TRP A 271 -6.44 -3.19 -7.86
N GLY A 272 -6.37 -2.82 -9.13
CA GLY A 272 -7.52 -2.90 -10.05
C GLY A 272 -8.00 -4.34 -10.20
N PRO A 273 -7.15 -5.25 -10.72
CA PRO A 273 -7.49 -6.67 -10.82
C PRO A 273 -7.76 -7.36 -9.47
N VAL A 274 -7.12 -6.94 -8.36
CA VAL A 274 -7.46 -7.46 -7.02
C VAL A 274 -8.93 -7.18 -6.69
N ARG A 275 -9.39 -5.93 -6.87
CA ARG A 275 -10.79 -5.56 -6.59
C ARG A 275 -11.75 -6.26 -7.54
N GLU A 276 -11.40 -6.35 -8.82
CA GLU A 276 -12.19 -7.06 -9.83
C GLU A 276 -12.46 -8.51 -9.39
N GLU A 277 -11.40 -9.26 -9.08
CA GLU A 277 -11.51 -10.68 -8.73
C GLU A 277 -12.20 -10.92 -7.40
N LEU A 278 -11.93 -10.09 -6.37
CA LEU A 278 -12.61 -10.21 -5.08
C LEU A 278 -14.11 -9.89 -5.18
N ARG A 279 -14.49 -8.83 -5.91
CA ARG A 279 -15.90 -8.48 -6.12
C ARG A 279 -16.65 -9.54 -6.91
N LYS A 280 -16.01 -10.09 -7.95
CA LYS A 280 -16.57 -11.20 -8.72
C LYS A 280 -16.82 -12.44 -7.85
N ARG A 281 -15.93 -12.71 -6.89
CA ARG A 281 -15.98 -13.91 -6.06
C ARG A 281 -16.92 -13.81 -4.86
N PHE A 282 -17.06 -12.62 -4.27
CA PHE A 282 -17.84 -12.43 -3.05
C PHE A 282 -19.11 -11.58 -3.26
N SER A 283 -18.97 -10.36 -3.78
CA SER A 283 -20.08 -9.44 -4.03
C SER A 283 -19.63 -8.26 -4.89
N PRO A 284 -20.41 -7.83 -5.90
CA PRO A 284 -20.12 -6.59 -6.65
C PRO A 284 -19.99 -5.35 -5.75
N GLU A 285 -20.69 -5.34 -4.62
CA GLU A 285 -20.71 -4.25 -3.64
C GLU A 285 -19.60 -4.35 -2.58
N LEU A 286 -18.72 -5.36 -2.67
CA LEU A 286 -17.66 -5.59 -1.69
C LEU A 286 -16.73 -4.35 -1.59
N GLY A 287 -16.63 -3.81 -0.37
CA GLY A 287 -15.63 -2.81 -0.02
C GLY A 287 -14.23 -3.41 0.05
N VAL A 288 -13.26 -2.80 -0.61
CA VAL A 288 -11.86 -3.26 -0.57
C VAL A 288 -10.95 -2.05 -0.36
N LEU A 289 -10.45 -1.92 0.87
CA LEU A 289 -9.50 -0.88 1.25
C LEU A 289 -8.07 -1.42 1.13
N ALA A 290 -7.36 -1.02 0.08
CA ALA A 290 -5.96 -1.35 -0.13
C ALA A 290 -5.05 -0.35 0.58
N VAL A 291 -4.17 -0.79 1.48
CA VAL A 291 -3.26 0.12 2.19
C VAL A 291 -1.84 -0.41 2.18
N VAL A 292 -0.87 0.46 1.91
CA VAL A 292 0.53 0.06 1.84
C VAL A 292 1.13 0.09 3.25
N SER A 293 1.82 -1.00 3.61
CA SER A 293 2.61 -1.10 4.84
C SER A 293 3.98 -0.42 4.68
N ALA A 294 4.89 -0.57 5.64
CA ALA A 294 6.26 -0.06 5.48
C ALA A 294 6.94 -0.71 4.26
N ALA A 295 7.12 0.06 3.18
CA ALA A 295 7.55 -0.48 1.90
C ALA A 295 8.50 0.46 1.11
N GLY A 296 9.12 1.44 1.78
CA GLY A 296 9.99 2.43 1.13
C GLY A 296 11.24 1.84 0.46
N ASP A 297 11.67 0.65 0.88
CA ASP A 297 12.75 -0.10 0.27
C ASP A 297 12.27 -1.39 -0.43
N GLN A 298 10.96 -1.57 -0.58
CA GLN A 298 10.36 -2.73 -1.23
C GLN A 298 9.88 -2.39 -2.65
N SER A 299 9.72 -3.40 -3.49
CA SER A 299 9.18 -3.28 -4.84
C SER A 299 8.54 -4.59 -5.29
N PRO A 300 7.70 -4.60 -6.33
CA PRO A 300 7.09 -5.82 -6.84
C PRO A 300 8.04 -6.72 -7.65
N ARG A 301 9.37 -6.59 -7.45
CA ARG A 301 10.39 -7.19 -8.32
C ARG A 301 11.26 -8.18 -7.56
N ASP A 302 11.10 -9.48 -7.82
CA ASP A 302 12.07 -10.49 -7.39
C ASP A 302 13.32 -10.44 -8.28
N LEU A 303 14.34 -9.73 -7.82
CA LEU A 303 15.62 -9.62 -8.53
C LEU A 303 16.45 -10.90 -8.48
N VAL A 304 16.18 -11.81 -7.55
CA VAL A 304 16.89 -13.08 -7.41
C VAL A 304 16.35 -14.10 -8.40
N ARG A 305 15.02 -14.14 -8.60
CA ARG A 305 14.36 -15.13 -9.48
C ARG A 305 14.01 -14.62 -10.88
N ARG A 306 14.37 -13.37 -11.21
CA ARG A 306 14.14 -12.72 -12.51
C ARG A 306 14.24 -13.67 -13.71
N GLY A 307 13.22 -13.67 -14.57
CA GLY A 307 13.20 -14.42 -15.83
C GLY A 307 12.90 -15.92 -15.69
N ARG A 308 12.51 -16.40 -14.50
CA ARG A 308 12.08 -17.78 -14.27
C ARG A 308 10.56 -17.89 -14.30
N ASN A 309 9.98 -18.39 -15.41
CA ASN A 309 8.57 -18.79 -15.56
C ASN A 309 7.52 -17.90 -14.87
N GLU A 310 7.76 -16.60 -14.82
CA GLU A 310 6.90 -15.58 -14.23
C GLU A 310 6.75 -14.47 -15.28
N PRO A 311 5.57 -13.84 -15.40
CA PRO A 311 5.40 -12.69 -16.26
C PRO A 311 6.33 -11.53 -15.88
N ASP A 312 6.65 -10.65 -16.83
CA ASP A 312 7.49 -9.49 -16.54
C ASP A 312 6.77 -8.53 -15.59
N MET A 313 7.36 -8.28 -14.42
CA MET A 313 6.92 -7.28 -13.43
C MET A 313 7.14 -5.83 -13.90
N ARG A 314 7.04 -5.58 -15.21
CA ARG A 314 6.97 -4.28 -15.91
C ARG A 314 5.76 -4.18 -16.84
N SER A 315 4.89 -5.19 -16.82
CA SER A 315 3.85 -5.40 -17.82
C SER A 315 2.50 -5.74 -17.19
N GLU A 316 1.41 -5.56 -17.95
CA GLU A 316 0.05 -5.92 -17.52
C GLU A 316 -0.08 -7.40 -17.07
N PRO A 317 0.56 -8.39 -17.74
CA PRO A 317 0.62 -9.77 -17.22
C PRO A 317 1.25 -9.89 -15.82
N GLY A 318 2.32 -9.14 -15.52
CA GLY A 318 2.93 -9.11 -14.19
C GLY A 318 1.99 -8.51 -13.14
N MET A 319 1.26 -7.46 -13.53
CA MET A 319 0.26 -6.79 -12.68
C MET A 319 -0.86 -7.77 -12.27
N ARG A 320 -1.34 -8.58 -13.22
CA ARG A 320 -2.35 -9.62 -12.96
C ARG A 320 -1.81 -10.78 -12.13
N GLU A 321 -0.56 -11.17 -12.31
CA GLU A 321 0.10 -12.17 -11.45
C GLU A 321 0.22 -11.67 -10.01
N MET A 322 0.58 -10.41 -9.80
CA MET A 322 0.61 -9.80 -8.47
C MET A 322 -0.77 -9.83 -7.81
N ALA A 323 -1.81 -9.45 -8.55
CA ALA A 323 -3.19 -9.51 -8.07
C ALA A 323 -3.60 -10.92 -7.68
N LYS A 324 -3.27 -11.93 -8.51
CA LYS A 324 -3.55 -13.34 -8.22
C LYS A 324 -2.91 -13.80 -6.91
N ARG A 325 -1.68 -13.39 -6.60
CA ARG A 325 -1.01 -13.73 -5.33
C ARG A 325 -1.75 -13.17 -4.13
N ILE A 326 -2.13 -11.89 -4.21
CA ILE A 326 -2.89 -11.20 -3.16
C ILE A 326 -4.23 -11.89 -2.95
N VAL A 327 -4.98 -12.13 -4.04
CA VAL A 327 -6.29 -12.81 -3.97
C VAL A 327 -6.16 -14.20 -3.37
N ASN A 328 -5.14 -14.98 -3.74
CA ASN A 328 -4.90 -16.29 -3.12
C ASN A 328 -4.60 -16.19 -1.62
N GLY A 329 -3.80 -15.20 -1.20
CA GLY A 329 -3.53 -14.93 0.22
C GLY A 329 -4.79 -14.57 1.00
N VAL A 330 -5.68 -13.75 0.41
CA VAL A 330 -7.01 -13.45 0.97
C VAL A 330 -7.85 -14.70 1.09
N LEU A 331 -7.94 -15.52 0.03
CA LEU A 331 -8.76 -16.72 0.03
C LEU A 331 -8.29 -17.75 1.06
N TYR A 332 -6.98 -17.89 1.24
CA TYR A 332 -6.41 -18.72 2.29
C TYR A 332 -6.81 -18.22 3.69
N ALA A 333 -6.66 -16.91 3.95
CA ALA A 333 -7.01 -16.32 5.23
C ALA A 333 -8.53 -16.32 5.52
N MET A 334 -9.36 -16.31 4.47
CA MET A 334 -10.82 -16.40 4.58
C MET A 334 -11.30 -17.70 5.21
N GLU A 335 -10.52 -18.79 5.17
CA GLU A 335 -10.86 -20.08 5.79
C GLU A 335 -11.01 -19.97 7.30
N THR A 336 -10.27 -19.05 7.94
CA THR A 336 -10.34 -18.80 9.39
C THR A 336 -11.04 -17.48 9.73
N ALA A 337 -11.07 -16.50 8.82
CA ALA A 337 -11.68 -15.20 9.11
C ALA A 337 -13.17 -15.27 9.51
N GLN A 338 -13.90 -16.31 9.09
CA GLN A 338 -15.34 -16.43 9.38
C GLN A 338 -15.64 -16.99 10.78
N THR A 339 -14.66 -17.56 11.49
CA THR A 339 -14.92 -18.31 12.73
C THR A 339 -15.08 -17.40 13.94
N ASP A 340 -14.32 -16.31 14.00
CA ASP A 340 -14.18 -15.47 15.20
C ASP A 340 -14.65 -14.02 14.94
N VAL A 341 -15.90 -13.88 14.47
CA VAL A 341 -16.51 -12.56 14.24
C VAL A 341 -16.83 -11.88 15.57
N VAL A 342 -16.24 -10.71 15.79
CA VAL A 342 -16.47 -9.82 16.92
C VAL A 342 -17.51 -8.77 16.52
N TRP A 343 -18.66 -8.76 17.20
CA TRP A 343 -19.81 -7.90 16.87
C TRP A 343 -19.80 -6.55 17.58
N SER A 344 -19.02 -6.41 18.66
CA SER A 344 -18.93 -5.18 19.45
C SER A 344 -17.46 -4.92 19.84
N PRO A 345 -16.53 -4.81 18.87
CA PRO A 345 -15.13 -4.53 19.16
C PRO A 345 -14.97 -3.19 19.90
N THR A 346 -14.04 -3.15 20.84
CA THR A 346 -13.58 -1.87 21.42
C THR A 346 -12.99 -0.99 20.33
N LEU A 347 -13.40 0.27 20.28
CA LEU A 347 -12.85 1.28 19.38
C LEU A 347 -12.20 2.41 20.19
N ILE A 348 -10.93 2.69 19.92
CA ILE A 348 -10.21 3.85 20.48
C ILE A 348 -9.41 4.46 19.34
N HIS A 349 -9.59 5.75 19.06
CA HIS A 349 -8.82 6.44 18.03
C HIS A 349 -8.06 7.61 18.66
N GLN A 350 -6.74 7.56 18.66
CA GLN A 350 -5.90 8.71 19.01
C GLN A 350 -5.37 9.33 17.72
N ALA A 351 -5.59 10.63 17.55
CA ALA A 351 -5.11 11.40 16.41
C ALA A 351 -4.50 12.70 16.93
N GLY A 352 -3.37 13.11 16.37
CA GLY A 352 -2.72 14.35 16.77
C GLY A 352 -1.31 14.54 16.22
N PRO A 353 -0.75 15.74 16.39
CA PRO A 353 0.58 16.04 15.91
C PRO A 353 1.64 15.22 16.65
N LEU A 354 2.55 14.62 15.90
CA LEU A 354 3.80 14.05 16.39
C LEU A 354 4.96 14.87 15.83
N GLU A 355 5.75 15.46 16.72
CA GLU A 355 6.98 16.15 16.38
C GLU A 355 8.15 15.17 16.35
N LEU A 356 8.85 15.11 15.22
CA LEU A 356 10.02 14.26 15.01
C LEU A 356 11.27 15.13 14.79
N PRO A 357 12.45 14.70 15.28
CA PRO A 357 13.71 15.28 14.84
C PRO A 357 13.82 15.22 13.30
N ALA A 358 13.94 16.36 12.64
CA ALA A 358 14.18 16.40 11.21
C ALA A 358 15.67 16.19 10.93
N ARG A 359 16.00 15.63 9.77
CA ARG A 359 17.41 15.51 9.36
C ARG A 359 18.00 16.91 9.15
N LYS A 360 19.20 17.17 9.65
CA LYS A 360 19.92 18.41 9.30
C LYS A 360 20.68 18.20 8.00
N VAL A 361 20.66 19.21 7.12
CA VAL A 361 21.57 19.30 5.98
C VAL A 361 22.93 19.71 6.51
N THR A 362 23.97 18.93 6.21
CA THR A 362 25.34 19.24 6.63
C THR A 362 25.99 20.27 5.70
N ASP A 363 27.09 20.89 6.15
CA ASP A 363 27.89 21.78 5.31
C ASP A 363 28.41 21.06 4.06
N GLU A 364 28.81 19.80 4.21
CA GLU A 364 29.27 18.95 3.09
C GLU A 364 28.15 18.69 2.08
N GLU A 365 26.96 18.30 2.53
CA GLU A 365 25.81 18.08 1.65
C GLU A 365 25.37 19.37 0.94
N ALA A 366 25.51 20.53 1.60
CA ALA A 366 25.25 21.82 0.99
C ALA A 366 26.29 22.20 -0.07
N GLU A 367 27.57 21.92 0.15
CA GLU A 367 28.62 22.12 -0.88
C GLU A 367 28.44 21.18 -2.07
N GLU A 368 28.08 19.91 -1.84
CA GLU A 368 27.74 18.97 -2.91
C GLU A 368 26.57 19.50 -3.74
N ALA A 369 25.51 19.98 -3.11
CA ALA A 369 24.35 20.56 -3.78
C ALA A 369 24.71 21.82 -4.58
N ARG A 370 25.57 22.71 -4.06
CA ARG A 370 26.10 23.86 -4.81
C ARG A 370 26.87 23.42 -6.05
N GLY A 371 27.71 22.39 -5.92
CA GLY A 371 28.45 21.81 -7.05
C GLY A 371 27.53 21.21 -8.12
N GLU A 372 26.49 20.48 -7.70
CA GLU A 372 25.48 19.93 -8.62
C GLU A 372 24.70 21.02 -9.35
N GLU A 373 24.23 22.05 -8.65
CA GLU A 373 23.55 23.20 -9.26
C GLU A 373 24.46 23.92 -10.28
N ALA A 374 25.71 24.21 -9.91
CA ALA A 374 26.66 24.87 -10.79
C ALA A 374 26.94 24.04 -12.06
N LYS A 375 27.11 22.72 -11.91
CA LYS A 375 27.31 21.81 -13.05
C LYS A 375 26.10 21.76 -13.97
N LEU A 376 24.88 21.68 -13.43
CA LEU A 376 23.65 21.61 -14.21
C LEU A 376 23.41 22.91 -14.97
N THR A 377 23.60 24.05 -14.31
CA THR A 377 23.39 25.39 -14.91
C THR A 377 24.48 25.77 -15.92
N ALA A 378 25.70 25.25 -15.78
CA ALA A 378 26.76 25.44 -16.77
C ALA A 378 26.46 24.77 -18.12
N SER A 379 25.58 23.77 -18.16
CA SER A 379 25.23 23.02 -19.37
C SER A 379 24.27 23.75 -20.34
N GLY A 380 23.80 24.95 -19.98
CA GLY A 380 22.88 25.76 -20.77
C GLY A 380 21.43 25.68 -20.27
N GLU A 381 20.48 25.99 -21.15
CA GLU A 381 19.06 25.99 -20.82
C GLU A 381 18.56 24.57 -20.47
N ILE A 382 17.90 24.43 -19.32
CA ILE A 382 17.38 23.16 -18.84
C ILE A 382 15.91 23.05 -19.23
N THR A 383 15.58 22.05 -20.04
CA THR A 383 14.20 21.78 -20.46
C THR A 383 13.32 21.47 -19.25
N PRO A 384 12.18 22.17 -19.05
CA PRO A 384 11.22 21.86 -18.00
C PRO A 384 10.72 20.41 -18.07
N GLY A 385 10.51 19.78 -16.92
CA GLY A 385 10.07 18.38 -16.84
C GLY A 385 11.10 17.32 -17.28
N SER A 386 12.33 17.72 -17.60
CA SER A 386 13.43 16.78 -17.88
C SER A 386 14.05 16.21 -16.60
N GLY A 387 14.83 15.14 -16.74
CA GLY A 387 15.62 14.58 -15.63
C GLY A 387 16.59 15.61 -15.03
N ASN A 388 17.21 16.47 -15.85
CA ASN A 388 18.10 17.52 -15.37
C ASN A 388 17.33 18.59 -14.58
N ALA A 389 16.10 18.95 -14.99
CA ALA A 389 15.24 19.85 -14.21
C ALA A 389 14.90 19.26 -12.84
N ALA A 390 14.64 17.95 -12.79
CA ALA A 390 14.38 17.27 -11.52
C ALA A 390 15.60 17.24 -10.59
N LEU A 391 16.80 17.01 -11.13
CA LEU A 391 18.06 17.07 -10.37
C LEU A 391 18.35 18.48 -9.86
N LEU A 392 18.15 19.51 -10.70
CA LEU A 392 18.36 20.90 -10.30
C LEU A 392 17.41 21.31 -9.17
N ARG A 393 16.13 20.94 -9.26
CA ARG A 393 15.15 21.19 -8.20
C ARG A 393 15.55 20.54 -6.88
N ARG A 394 16.07 19.31 -6.91
CA ARG A 394 16.59 18.61 -5.72
C ARG A 394 17.75 19.36 -5.09
N ALA A 395 18.77 19.73 -5.88
CA ALA A 395 19.93 20.47 -5.38
C ALA A 395 19.49 21.80 -4.72
N ARG A 396 18.63 22.57 -5.39
CA ARG A 396 18.07 23.81 -4.83
C ARG A 396 17.28 23.59 -3.54
N GLY A 397 16.47 22.53 -3.48
CA GLY A 397 15.72 22.21 -2.26
C GLY A 397 16.62 21.85 -1.07
N VAL A 398 17.79 21.27 -1.31
CA VAL A 398 18.80 21.04 -0.27
C VAL A 398 19.39 22.36 0.21
N LEU A 399 19.71 23.29 -0.70
CA LEU A 399 20.25 24.61 -0.34
C LEU A 399 19.25 25.46 0.43
N GLU A 400 17.99 25.53 -0.04
CA GLU A 400 16.91 26.25 0.65
C GLU A 400 16.74 25.73 2.08
N ARG A 401 16.72 24.40 2.25
CA ARG A 401 16.64 23.77 3.57
C ARG A 401 17.87 24.08 4.41
N TYR A 402 19.07 24.05 3.85
CA TYR A 402 20.30 24.39 4.57
C TYR A 402 20.26 25.82 5.12
N GLU A 403 19.73 26.76 4.34
CA GLU A 403 19.58 28.17 4.73
C GLU A 403 18.47 28.37 5.78
N SER A 404 17.39 27.57 5.75
CA SER A 404 16.21 27.77 6.59
C SER A 404 16.09 26.85 7.81
N GLN A 405 16.91 25.78 7.92
CA GLN A 405 16.71 24.71 8.91
C GLN A 405 16.92 25.11 10.38
N GLY A 406 17.68 26.15 10.67
CA GLY A 406 18.08 26.50 12.04
C GLY A 406 18.90 25.40 12.74
N ASP A 407 18.94 25.45 14.08
CA ASP A 407 19.85 24.60 14.86
C ASP A 407 19.33 23.19 15.10
N ALA A 408 18.05 23.06 15.43
CA ALA A 408 17.36 21.82 15.77
C ALA A 408 16.04 21.72 14.98
N PRO A 409 16.09 21.42 13.67
CA PRO A 409 14.90 21.35 12.84
C PRO A 409 13.99 20.19 13.27
N THR A 410 12.68 20.41 13.20
CA THR A 410 11.68 19.36 13.48
C THR A 410 10.71 19.18 12.31
N TYR A 411 10.12 17.99 12.23
CA TYR A 411 9.09 17.65 11.25
C TYR A 411 7.86 17.19 12.01
N ILE A 412 6.74 17.87 11.79
CA ILE A 412 5.47 17.56 12.44
C ILE A 412 4.64 16.72 11.47
N MET A 413 4.29 15.50 11.89
CA MET A 413 3.36 14.63 11.17
C MET A 413 2.05 14.47 11.94
N ASP A 414 1.00 14.08 11.23
CA ASP A 414 -0.30 13.72 11.81
C ASP A 414 -0.32 12.22 12.14
N LEU A 415 -0.08 11.86 13.40
CA LEU A 415 -0.07 10.47 13.86
C LEU A 415 -1.51 10.05 14.20
N HIS A 416 -1.97 8.98 13.56
CA HIS A 416 -3.15 8.25 13.97
C HIS A 416 -2.76 6.90 14.52
N VAL A 417 -3.35 6.54 15.66
CA VAL A 417 -3.33 5.19 16.22
C VAL A 417 -4.77 4.79 16.54
N LEU A 418 -5.18 3.63 16.05
CA LEU A 418 -6.53 3.09 16.20
C LEU A 418 -6.45 1.71 16.84
N ARG A 419 -7.16 1.50 17.95
CA ARG A 419 -7.49 0.16 18.45
C ARG A 419 -8.88 -0.21 17.94
N LEU A 420 -8.98 -1.38 17.32
CA LEU A 420 -10.24 -1.98 16.92
C LEU A 420 -10.25 -3.45 17.38
N GLY A 421 -10.91 -3.71 18.52
CA GLY A 421 -10.88 -5.01 19.18
C GLY A 421 -9.46 -5.35 19.67
N ASP A 422 -8.86 -6.36 19.07
CA ASP A 422 -7.49 -6.80 19.28
C ASP A 422 -6.52 -6.38 18.16
N VAL A 423 -6.98 -5.57 17.21
CA VAL A 423 -6.19 -4.97 16.13
C VAL A 423 -5.71 -3.58 16.51
N ALA A 424 -4.46 -3.26 16.15
CA ALA A 424 -3.95 -1.89 16.08
C ALA A 424 -3.74 -1.45 14.62
N LEU A 425 -4.04 -0.19 14.32
CA LEU A 425 -3.64 0.46 13.07
C LEU A 425 -2.86 1.73 13.43
N ALA A 426 -1.74 1.97 12.76
CA ALA A 426 -0.99 3.22 12.90
C ALA A 426 -0.53 3.79 11.56
N THR A 427 -0.51 5.12 11.46
CA THR A 427 -0.22 5.83 10.20
C THR A 427 1.13 6.53 10.23
N ASN A 428 1.71 6.73 9.05
CA ASN A 428 2.84 7.65 8.85
C ASN A 428 2.85 8.23 7.42
N PRO A 429 3.44 9.41 7.19
CA PRO A 429 3.44 10.05 5.87
C PRO A 429 4.61 9.61 4.97
N PHE A 430 5.48 8.71 5.45
CA PHE A 430 6.74 8.40 4.78
C PHE A 430 6.59 7.24 3.79
N GLU A 431 7.53 7.14 2.86
CA GLU A 431 7.93 5.85 2.29
C GLU A 431 8.89 5.19 3.31
N LEU A 432 8.29 4.53 4.30
CA LEU A 432 8.97 4.01 5.49
C LEU A 432 9.73 2.73 5.16
N TYR A 433 11.01 2.66 5.50
CA TYR A 433 11.79 1.44 5.30
C TYR A 433 11.26 0.29 6.16
N LEU A 434 11.32 -0.93 5.61
CA LEU A 434 10.66 -2.10 6.16
C LEU A 434 11.02 -2.35 7.64
N ASP A 435 12.29 -2.19 8.01
CA ASP A 435 12.77 -2.50 9.36
C ASP A 435 12.07 -1.71 10.47
N TYR A 436 11.71 -0.44 10.23
CA TYR A 436 10.94 0.34 11.20
C TYR A 436 9.54 -0.25 11.38
N GLY A 437 8.92 -0.66 10.28
CA GLY A 437 7.60 -1.29 10.33
C GLY A 437 7.61 -2.64 11.06
N LEU A 438 8.63 -3.46 10.80
CA LEU A 438 8.81 -4.74 11.49
C LEU A 438 9.01 -4.57 13.00
N GLN A 439 9.77 -3.55 13.42
CA GLN A 439 9.95 -3.24 14.85
C GLN A 439 8.62 -2.89 15.52
N ILE A 440 7.81 -2.03 14.89
CA ILE A 440 6.51 -1.64 15.45
C ILE A 440 5.56 -2.85 15.51
N LYS A 441 5.46 -3.63 14.42
CA LYS A 441 4.62 -4.83 14.39
C LYS A 441 5.01 -5.83 15.48
N ALA A 442 6.30 -6.14 15.61
CA ALA A 442 6.79 -7.17 16.53
C ALA A 442 6.71 -6.78 18.01
N ARG A 443 6.75 -5.48 18.32
CA ARG A 443 6.76 -4.94 19.70
C ARG A 443 5.39 -4.41 20.14
N SER A 444 4.40 -4.45 19.26
CA SER A 444 3.02 -4.08 19.55
C SER A 444 2.37 -5.09 20.50
N ARG A 445 1.53 -4.60 21.42
CA ARG A 445 0.65 -5.43 22.28
C ARG A 445 -0.61 -5.91 21.58
N ALA A 446 -0.94 -5.35 20.42
CA ALA A 446 -2.08 -5.83 19.64
C ALA A 446 -1.76 -7.20 19.04
N GLU A 447 -2.77 -8.06 18.93
CA GLU A 447 -2.64 -9.37 18.30
C GLU A 447 -2.29 -9.26 16.81
N GLN A 448 -2.72 -8.16 16.19
CA GLN A 448 -2.38 -7.84 14.81
C GLN A 448 -2.20 -6.33 14.65
N THR A 449 -1.14 -5.92 13.94
CA THR A 449 -0.78 -4.50 13.79
C THR A 449 -0.64 -4.14 12.32
N PHE A 450 -1.47 -3.21 11.86
CA PHE A 450 -1.46 -2.66 10.52
C PHE A 450 -0.66 -1.36 10.55
N LEU A 451 0.27 -1.22 9.61
CA LEU A 451 0.90 0.07 9.35
C LEU A 451 0.41 0.60 8.03
N ILE A 452 0.07 1.88 8.01
CA ILE A 452 -0.43 2.58 6.83
C ILE A 452 0.56 3.71 6.55
N GLN A 453 1.42 3.49 5.57
CA GLN A 453 2.35 4.52 5.11
C GLN A 453 1.68 5.45 4.09
N LEU A 454 2.35 6.54 3.71
CA LEU A 454 1.83 7.53 2.76
C LEU A 454 0.44 8.06 3.16
N ALA A 455 0.25 8.21 4.47
CA ALA A 455 -0.99 8.67 5.08
C ALA A 455 -0.88 10.13 5.51
N ASN A 456 -1.90 10.91 5.19
CA ASN A 456 -2.14 12.30 5.62
C ASN A 456 -1.11 13.36 5.20
N ASP A 457 0.05 12.99 4.66
CA ASP A 457 1.02 13.89 4.05
C ASP A 457 1.99 13.11 3.15
N ARG A 458 2.89 13.84 2.49
CA ARG A 458 4.06 13.36 1.76
C ARG A 458 5.35 13.67 2.54
N GLY A 459 5.76 12.72 3.38
CA GLY A 459 6.97 12.77 4.21
C GLY A 459 8.28 12.45 3.47
N ALA A 460 8.20 12.04 2.20
CA ALA A 460 9.31 11.45 1.43
C ALA A 460 9.83 10.14 2.05
N TYR A 461 11.04 9.70 1.71
CA TYR A 461 11.59 8.46 2.26
C TYR A 461 12.04 8.62 3.71
N LEU A 462 11.91 7.55 4.48
CA LEU A 462 12.52 7.44 5.81
C LEU A 462 13.44 6.20 5.84
N PRO A 463 14.72 6.37 5.49
CA PRO A 463 15.72 5.30 5.45
C PRO A 463 16.29 4.95 6.83
N THR A 464 16.80 3.72 6.98
CA THR A 464 17.51 3.26 8.18
C THR A 464 18.95 3.78 8.23
N GLN A 465 19.58 3.72 9.41
CA GLN A 465 20.99 4.09 9.57
C GLN A 465 21.92 3.26 8.68
N GLU A 466 21.64 1.96 8.50
CA GLU A 466 22.40 1.08 7.62
C GLU A 466 22.32 1.51 6.15
N ALA A 467 21.13 1.91 5.69
CA ALA A 467 20.91 2.42 4.34
C ALA A 467 21.70 3.71 4.08
N LEU A 468 21.84 4.58 5.08
CA LEU A 468 22.66 5.80 4.99
C LEU A 468 24.13 5.45 4.82
N SER A 469 24.66 4.56 5.66
CA SER A 469 26.08 4.19 5.68
C SER A 469 26.57 3.57 4.37
N GLY A 470 25.72 2.83 3.66
CA GLY A 470 26.05 2.22 2.37
C GLY A 470 25.66 3.04 1.13
N GLY A 471 25.17 4.28 1.31
CA GLY A 471 24.76 5.14 0.20
C GLY A 471 23.59 4.56 -0.61
N ALA A 472 22.67 3.86 0.06
CA ALA A 472 21.53 3.23 -0.58
C ALA A 472 20.64 4.25 -1.32
N TYR A 473 19.80 3.75 -2.23
CA TYR A 473 18.77 4.58 -2.85
C TYR A 473 17.92 5.28 -1.77
N SER A 474 17.48 6.50 -2.04
CA SER A 474 16.70 7.36 -1.13
C SER A 474 17.36 7.72 0.22
N SER A 475 18.65 7.44 0.40
CA SER A 475 19.38 7.81 1.62
C SER A 475 20.03 9.20 1.58
N ARG A 476 20.04 9.87 0.41
CA ARG A 476 20.57 11.24 0.25
C ARG A 476 19.65 12.26 0.92
N VAL A 477 20.20 13.37 1.42
CA VAL A 477 19.40 14.40 2.11
C VAL A 477 18.28 15.02 1.25
N ALA A 478 18.44 15.02 -0.08
CA ALA A 478 17.41 15.46 -1.02
C ALA A 478 16.14 14.57 -1.03
N ASP A 479 16.22 13.36 -0.44
CA ASP A 479 15.17 12.32 -0.52
C ASP A 479 14.43 12.10 0.79
N ASN A 480 14.89 12.71 1.88
CA ASN A 480 14.34 12.49 3.20
C ASN A 480 14.25 13.79 3.99
N LYS A 481 13.07 14.02 4.60
CA LYS A 481 12.87 15.11 5.58
C LYS A 481 13.30 14.66 6.97
N VAL A 482 13.11 13.39 7.29
CA VAL A 482 13.44 12.78 8.58
C VAL A 482 14.52 11.72 8.38
N GLY A 483 15.54 11.73 9.24
CA GLY A 483 16.65 10.77 9.22
C GLY A 483 16.46 9.62 10.22
N PRO A 484 17.46 8.76 10.40
CA PRO A 484 17.35 7.59 11.27
C PRO A 484 16.99 7.89 12.73
N GLU A 485 17.45 9.02 13.26
CA GLU A 485 17.10 9.50 14.60
C GLU A 485 15.58 9.72 14.75
N GLY A 486 14.98 10.48 13.83
CA GLY A 486 13.53 10.67 13.83
C GLY A 486 12.76 9.39 13.45
N GLY A 487 13.37 8.47 12.69
CA GLY A 487 12.84 7.12 12.49
C GLY A 487 12.75 6.30 13.77
N ALA A 488 13.79 6.34 14.60
CA ALA A 488 13.79 5.69 15.90
C ALA A 488 12.74 6.33 16.83
N ALA A 489 12.64 7.66 16.86
CA ALA A 489 11.60 8.37 17.60
C ALA A 489 10.19 7.96 17.12
N LEU A 490 9.95 7.88 15.81
CA LEU A 490 8.68 7.42 15.24
C LEU A 490 8.30 6.02 15.75
N VAL A 491 9.25 5.07 15.76
CA VAL A 491 9.00 3.71 16.28
C VAL A 491 8.59 3.74 17.74
N GLU A 492 9.38 4.39 18.60
CA GLU A 492 9.12 4.39 20.04
C GLU A 492 7.82 5.11 20.40
N THR A 493 7.54 6.26 19.77
CA THR A 493 6.31 7.00 20.04
C THR A 493 5.08 6.27 19.52
N THR A 494 5.15 5.65 18.34
CA THR A 494 4.05 4.84 17.79
C THR A 494 3.75 3.64 18.70
N LEU A 495 4.79 2.92 19.14
CA LEU A 495 4.64 1.80 20.08
C LEU A 495 4.08 2.24 21.42
N THR A 496 4.51 3.38 21.95
CA THR A 496 3.97 3.94 23.19
C THR A 496 2.48 4.21 23.06
N ALA A 497 2.07 4.85 21.96
CA ALA A 497 0.66 5.15 21.68
C ALA A 497 -0.19 3.88 21.50
N ILE A 498 0.29 2.90 20.73
CA ILE A 498 -0.39 1.60 20.58
C ILE A 498 -0.52 0.92 21.93
N ASN A 499 0.58 0.73 22.65
CA ASN A 499 0.61 -0.09 23.85
C ASN A 499 -0.18 0.53 25.01
N ALA A 500 -0.35 1.86 25.02
CA ALA A 500 -1.20 2.58 25.97
C ALA A 500 -2.70 2.25 25.82
N MET A 501 -3.12 1.73 24.66
CA MET A 501 -4.52 1.34 24.43
C MET A 501 -4.84 -0.07 24.97
N TRP A 502 -3.85 -0.83 25.45
CA TRP A 502 -4.02 -2.16 26.05
C TRP A 502 -3.66 -2.16 27.54
N PRO A 503 -4.29 -3.02 28.35
CA PRO A 503 -3.87 -3.25 29.73
C PRO A 503 -2.38 -3.59 29.84
N ALA A 504 -1.78 -3.18 30.97
CA ALA A 504 -0.34 -3.30 31.25
C ALA A 504 0.16 -4.74 31.33
#